data_AF-A0A072PGZ2-F1
#
_entry.id   AF-A0A072PGZ2-F1
#
_cell.length_a   1.000
_cell.length_b   1.000
_cell.length_c   1.000
_cell.angle_alpha   90.00
_cell.angle_beta   90.00
_cell.angle_gamma   90.00
#
_symmetry.space_group_name_H-M   'P 1'
#
loop_
_entity.id
_entity.type
_entity.pdbx_description
1 polymer ?
#
loop_
_entity_poly.entity_id
_entity_poly.type
_entity_poly.pdbx_seq_one_letter_code
_entity_poly.pdbx_strand_id
1 'polypeptide(L)'
;MESPPGSHLSVYLLPLLGVSPSEIGPVLAESPSNVKVILSRQLAGSSNRAQGWVNSQDHPVCHIQGESEFLQVVKTQGLMKTLFTLARIYDAGHVAICRHLASAKRKESHNADLLKQPCLDIDGLTLGIIDGAHTIDDNINVSPSDTRPGVLRATWAAVPAMTFSQLPLLGSLSDLLPGEQSDAKEYAGIGGGGGSDVISASVLGHLLRKSGKEMNLLISTRTWRTGSQGRAGTKMGVRREIFNHGGPAFLYGKPVPGTYRVTKQTFSEGRDLETVPISHHEDVFIVLDQGEESNDIPEDEKADLSLQYEAVLAERSRIDTVVIVDTGGDVFGGDFAGFTTPDQDVRAQRAAISLSHDYRNLVTAVLAPGVDAPIDAEEKAERAGGRRYHPTPEEQALLLNLLAHEYQMDGSNPGRFGKTTLCLQAALRGERGWASLNLPSHVVNTWENPWSSFAFIRECMTDIILMPLTSLLPLID
;
A
#
# COMPACT_ATOMS: atom_id res chain seq x y z
N MET A 1 -37.11 16.37 -1.85
CA MET A 1 -36.71 15.31 -0.90
C MET A 1 -35.74 14.43 -1.65
N GLU A 2 -34.44 14.57 -1.37
CA GLU A 2 -33.45 13.65 -1.91
C GLU A 2 -33.66 12.29 -1.26
N SER A 3 -33.91 11.27 -2.08
CA SER A 3 -33.96 9.88 -1.66
C SER A 3 -32.65 9.53 -0.95
N PRO A 4 -32.66 8.77 0.17
CA PRO A 4 -31.42 8.33 0.78
C PRO A 4 -30.58 7.54 -0.24
N PRO A 5 -29.24 7.73 -0.28
CA PRO A 5 -28.36 7.20 -1.33
C PRO A 5 -28.45 5.67 -1.54
N GLY A 6 -28.94 4.89 -0.57
CA GLY A 6 -29.17 3.45 -0.70
C GLY A 6 -30.39 3.04 -1.54
N SER A 7 -31.34 3.94 -1.79
CA SER A 7 -32.58 3.64 -2.52
C SER A 7 -32.34 3.38 -4.02
N HIS A 8 -31.48 4.17 -4.65
CA HIS A 8 -31.14 4.01 -6.07
C HIS A 8 -30.29 2.75 -6.32
N LEU A 9 -29.42 2.38 -5.36
CA LEU A 9 -28.60 1.18 -5.48
C LEU A 9 -29.42 -0.11 -5.41
N SER A 10 -30.37 -0.15 -4.48
CA SER A 10 -31.28 -1.29 -4.32
C SER A 10 -32.15 -1.50 -5.57
N VAL A 11 -32.57 -0.42 -6.23
CA VAL A 11 -33.39 -0.48 -7.46
C VAL A 11 -32.61 -1.05 -8.66
N TYR A 12 -31.33 -0.69 -8.82
CA TYR A 12 -30.51 -1.29 -9.90
C TYR A 12 -30.15 -2.74 -9.62
N LEU A 13 -29.83 -3.07 -8.38
CA LEU A 13 -29.44 -4.43 -8.01
C LEU A 13 -30.62 -5.41 -8.06
N LEU A 14 -31.86 -4.93 -7.91
CA LEU A 14 -33.07 -5.74 -7.93
C LEU A 14 -33.23 -6.63 -9.18
N PRO A 15 -33.21 -6.09 -10.43
CA PRO A 15 -33.33 -6.92 -11.63
C PRO A 15 -32.16 -7.90 -11.79
N LEU A 16 -30.98 -7.57 -11.25
CA LEU A 16 -29.78 -8.39 -11.36
C LEU A 16 -29.77 -9.55 -10.36
N LEU A 17 -30.18 -9.30 -9.12
CA LEU A 17 -30.12 -10.27 -8.04
C LEU A 17 -31.42 -11.07 -7.88
N GLY A 18 -32.54 -10.56 -8.41
CA GLY A 18 -33.86 -11.20 -8.28
C GLY A 18 -34.39 -11.26 -6.84
N VAL A 19 -33.90 -10.38 -5.97
CA VAL A 19 -34.29 -10.27 -4.55
C VAL A 19 -35.02 -8.96 -4.27
N SER A 20 -35.83 -8.93 -3.22
CA SER A 20 -36.64 -7.75 -2.88
C SER A 20 -35.77 -6.57 -2.40
N PRO A 21 -36.18 -5.30 -2.58
CA PRO A 21 -35.42 -4.15 -2.06
C PRO A 21 -35.28 -4.19 -0.54
N SER A 22 -36.28 -4.77 0.14
CA SER A 22 -36.29 -5.00 1.59
C SER A 22 -35.18 -5.95 2.07
N GLU A 23 -34.68 -6.82 1.21
CA GLU A 23 -33.53 -7.70 1.50
C GLU A 23 -32.19 -7.04 1.18
N ILE A 24 -32.12 -6.23 0.12
CA ILE A 24 -30.88 -5.56 -0.31
C ILE A 24 -30.48 -4.44 0.66
N GLY A 25 -31.45 -3.63 1.10
CA GLY A 25 -31.20 -2.44 1.92
C GLY A 25 -30.40 -2.72 3.19
N PRO A 26 -30.80 -3.70 4.04
CA PRO A 26 -30.06 -4.04 5.25
C PRO A 26 -28.64 -4.54 4.97
N VAL A 27 -28.47 -5.46 4.01
CA VAL A 27 -27.14 -6.02 3.68
C VAL A 27 -26.21 -4.94 3.12
N LEU A 28 -26.74 -4.02 2.33
CA LEU A 28 -25.96 -2.89 1.84
C LEU A 28 -25.56 -1.93 2.97
N ALA A 29 -26.44 -1.68 3.94
CA ALA A 29 -26.14 -0.83 5.09
C ALA A 29 -24.98 -1.40 5.90
N GLU A 30 -24.98 -2.72 6.13
CA GLU A 30 -23.94 -3.47 6.83
C GLU A 30 -22.65 -3.67 6.01
N SER A 31 -22.72 -3.51 4.68
CA SER A 31 -21.55 -3.66 3.81
C SER A 31 -20.49 -2.59 4.08
N PRO A 32 -19.19 -2.92 3.87
CA PRO A 32 -18.10 -1.94 3.98
C PRO A 32 -18.35 -0.67 3.15
N SER A 33 -17.83 0.46 3.63
CA SER A 33 -17.97 1.77 2.98
C SER A 33 -17.54 1.74 1.51
N ASN A 34 -16.39 1.12 1.21
CA ASN A 34 -15.84 1.07 -0.14
C ASN A 34 -16.62 0.13 -1.08
N VAL A 35 -17.23 -0.94 -0.58
CA VAL A 35 -18.19 -1.74 -1.37
C VAL A 35 -19.34 -0.84 -1.86
N LYS A 36 -19.92 -0.03 -0.97
CA LYS A 36 -20.99 0.91 -1.34
C LYS A 36 -20.53 1.96 -2.37
N VAL A 37 -19.35 2.55 -2.18
CA VAL A 37 -18.77 3.54 -3.10
C VAL A 37 -18.59 2.95 -4.49
N ILE A 38 -17.99 1.77 -4.58
CA ILE A 38 -17.65 1.11 -5.84
C ILE A 38 -18.91 0.67 -6.59
N LEU A 39 -19.88 0.06 -5.89
CA LEU A 39 -21.16 -0.28 -6.50
C LEU A 39 -21.85 1.00 -7.02
N SER A 40 -21.90 2.06 -6.21
CA SER A 40 -22.55 3.33 -6.61
C SER A 40 -21.89 4.00 -7.83
N ARG A 41 -20.56 3.93 -7.94
CA ARG A 41 -19.82 4.41 -9.13
C ARG A 41 -20.31 3.71 -10.40
N GLN A 42 -20.45 2.39 -10.36
CA GLN A 42 -20.89 1.59 -11.50
C GLN A 42 -22.33 1.95 -11.93
N LEU A 43 -23.19 2.29 -10.96
CA LEU A 43 -24.58 2.69 -11.22
C LEU A 43 -24.73 4.05 -11.89
N ALA A 44 -24.00 5.04 -11.36
CA ALA A 44 -24.11 6.41 -11.84
C ALA A 44 -23.73 6.47 -13.33
N GLY A 45 -22.68 5.73 -13.72
CA GLY A 45 -22.32 5.59 -15.12
C GLY A 45 -23.34 4.84 -15.97
N SER A 46 -23.88 3.74 -15.46
CA SER A 46 -24.88 2.93 -16.18
C SER A 46 -26.18 3.71 -16.44
N SER A 47 -26.63 4.51 -15.47
CA SER A 47 -27.83 5.35 -15.58
C SER A 47 -27.64 6.50 -16.58
N ASN A 48 -26.47 7.15 -16.57
CA ASN A 48 -26.13 8.20 -17.54
C ASN A 48 -26.09 7.63 -18.97
N ARG A 49 -25.56 6.41 -19.13
CA ARG A 49 -25.54 5.71 -20.42
C ARG A 49 -26.94 5.37 -20.95
N ALA A 50 -27.82 4.87 -20.07
CA ALA A 50 -29.20 4.56 -20.41
C ALA A 50 -30.01 5.80 -20.84
N GLN A 51 -29.64 6.99 -20.35
CA GLN A 51 -30.25 8.26 -20.72
C GLN A 51 -29.63 8.90 -21.98
N GLY A 52 -28.66 8.26 -22.63
CA GLY A 52 -27.99 8.79 -23.82
C GLY A 52 -27.02 9.94 -23.53
N TRP A 53 -26.71 10.19 -22.25
CA TRP A 53 -25.68 11.15 -21.87
C TRP A 53 -24.33 10.50 -22.13
N VAL A 54 -23.62 11.02 -23.11
CA VAL A 54 -22.28 10.59 -23.48
C VAL A 54 -21.43 10.61 -22.21
N ASN A 55 -20.88 9.44 -21.83
CA ASN A 55 -19.82 9.36 -20.83
C ASN A 55 -18.82 10.48 -21.16
N SER A 56 -18.57 11.41 -20.23
CA SER A 56 -17.47 12.35 -20.44
C SER A 56 -16.24 11.52 -20.78
N GLN A 57 -15.54 11.84 -21.87
CA GLN A 57 -14.34 11.08 -22.29
C GLN A 57 -13.32 10.91 -21.15
N ASP A 58 -13.37 11.80 -20.16
CA ASP A 58 -12.52 11.80 -18.99
C ASP A 58 -12.86 10.74 -17.93
N HIS A 59 -14.10 10.22 -17.88
CA HIS A 59 -14.59 9.32 -16.81
C HIS A 59 -15.48 8.17 -17.35
N PRO A 60 -14.96 7.27 -18.20
CA PRO A 60 -15.78 6.28 -18.88
C PRO A 60 -16.08 5.07 -17.97
N VAL A 61 -17.36 4.79 -17.71
CA VAL A 61 -17.77 3.62 -16.89
C VAL A 61 -17.75 2.33 -17.70
N CYS A 62 -17.24 1.26 -17.08
CA CYS A 62 -17.04 -0.05 -17.70
C CYS A 62 -18.37 -0.78 -17.92
N HIS A 63 -18.63 -1.26 -19.12
CA HIS A 63 -19.69 -2.25 -19.35
C HIS A 63 -19.25 -3.62 -18.87
N ILE A 64 -20.07 -4.32 -18.09
CA ILE A 64 -19.78 -5.67 -17.62
C ILE A 64 -20.57 -6.67 -18.46
N GLN A 65 -19.89 -7.40 -19.33
CA GLN A 65 -20.48 -8.48 -20.13
C GLN A 65 -20.50 -9.77 -19.31
N GLY A 66 -21.64 -10.47 -19.30
CA GLY A 66 -21.83 -11.73 -18.56
C GLY A 66 -22.28 -11.55 -17.10
N GLU A 67 -22.64 -10.32 -16.72
CA GLU A 67 -23.01 -9.95 -15.35
C GLU A 67 -24.22 -10.71 -14.82
N SER A 68 -25.28 -10.85 -15.62
CA SER A 68 -26.50 -11.53 -15.21
C SER A 68 -26.22 -13.00 -14.91
N GLU A 69 -25.53 -13.69 -15.81
CA GLU A 69 -25.15 -15.10 -15.70
C GLU A 69 -24.26 -15.33 -14.48
N PHE A 70 -23.26 -14.48 -14.29
CA PHE A 70 -22.37 -14.53 -13.13
C PHE A 70 -23.16 -14.44 -11.81
N LEU A 71 -24.09 -13.48 -11.71
CA LEU A 71 -24.90 -13.29 -10.51
C LEU A 71 -25.82 -14.47 -10.23
N GLN A 72 -26.34 -15.16 -11.25
CA GLN A 72 -27.12 -16.39 -11.05
C GLN A 72 -26.29 -17.50 -10.37
N VAL A 73 -24.99 -17.56 -10.66
CA VAL A 73 -24.08 -18.53 -10.04
C VAL A 73 -23.72 -18.11 -8.61
N VAL A 74 -23.30 -16.85 -8.42
CA VAL A 74 -22.75 -16.38 -7.13
C VAL A 74 -23.82 -16.13 -6.07
N LYS A 75 -25.07 -15.82 -6.44
CA LYS A 75 -26.16 -15.59 -5.45
C LYS A 75 -26.37 -16.76 -4.48
N THR A 76 -25.98 -17.98 -4.87
CA THR A 76 -26.02 -19.18 -4.03
C THR A 76 -25.12 -19.09 -2.80
N GLN A 77 -24.15 -18.17 -2.80
CA GLN A 77 -23.17 -17.93 -1.74
C GLN A 77 -23.64 -16.92 -0.69
N GLY A 78 -24.86 -16.38 -0.84
CA GLY A 78 -25.43 -15.36 0.02
C GLY A 78 -25.20 -13.94 -0.48
N LEU A 79 -26.12 -13.04 -0.10
CA LEU A 79 -26.20 -11.69 -0.65
C LEU A 79 -24.97 -10.83 -0.33
N MET A 80 -24.47 -10.87 0.91
CA MET A 80 -23.28 -10.09 1.30
C MET A 80 -22.04 -10.48 0.50
N LYS A 81 -21.78 -11.79 0.36
CA LYS A 81 -20.63 -12.30 -0.42
C LYS A 81 -20.78 -11.97 -1.91
N THR A 82 -22.01 -12.01 -2.43
CA THR A 82 -22.32 -11.60 -3.80
C THR A 82 -22.00 -10.13 -4.06
N LEU A 83 -22.49 -9.22 -3.20
CA LEU A 83 -22.23 -7.78 -3.33
C LEU A 83 -20.73 -7.45 -3.20
N PHE A 84 -20.05 -8.13 -2.28
CA PHE A 84 -18.61 -7.98 -2.09
C PHE A 84 -17.82 -8.42 -3.33
N THR A 85 -18.11 -9.60 -3.88
CA THR A 85 -17.45 -10.11 -5.10
C THR A 85 -17.75 -9.23 -6.31
N LEU A 86 -18.99 -8.75 -6.45
CA LEU A 86 -19.35 -7.82 -7.53
C LEU A 86 -18.56 -6.51 -7.45
N ALA A 87 -18.42 -5.95 -6.25
CA ALA A 87 -17.60 -4.76 -6.03
C ALA A 87 -16.13 -4.99 -6.37
N ARG A 88 -15.56 -6.17 -6.06
CA ARG A 88 -14.19 -6.53 -6.47
C ARG A 88 -14.02 -6.53 -8.00
N ILE A 89 -14.98 -7.09 -8.74
CA ILE A 89 -14.97 -7.09 -10.21
C ILE A 89 -15.00 -5.66 -10.77
N TYR A 90 -15.91 -4.83 -10.26
CA TYR A 90 -16.03 -3.44 -10.70
C TYR A 90 -14.78 -2.61 -10.39
N ASP A 91 -14.16 -2.88 -9.24
CA ASP A 91 -12.93 -2.19 -8.85
C ASP A 91 -11.76 -2.59 -9.76
N ALA A 92 -11.62 -3.88 -10.07
CA ALA A 92 -10.59 -4.38 -10.99
C ALA A 92 -10.71 -3.75 -12.38
N GLY A 93 -11.94 -3.65 -12.91
CA GLY A 93 -12.22 -2.96 -14.17
C GLY A 93 -11.88 -1.46 -14.12
N HIS A 94 -12.29 -0.76 -13.05
CA HIS A 94 -12.01 0.66 -12.86
C HIS A 94 -10.51 0.96 -12.80
N VAL A 95 -9.76 0.18 -12.01
CA VAL A 95 -8.31 0.30 -11.88
C VAL A 95 -7.62 0.08 -13.23
N ALA A 96 -8.03 -0.94 -13.99
CA ALA A 96 -7.48 -1.21 -15.32
C ALA A 96 -7.72 -0.05 -16.31
N ILE A 97 -8.93 0.53 -16.31
CA ILE A 97 -9.26 1.69 -17.15
C ILE A 97 -8.40 2.90 -16.77
N CYS A 98 -8.26 3.20 -15.47
CA CYS A 98 -7.47 4.32 -14.99
C CYS A 98 -5.99 4.20 -15.38
N ARG A 99 -5.42 2.99 -15.36
CA ARG A 99 -4.06 2.74 -15.85
C ARG A 99 -3.90 3.10 -17.33
N HIS A 100 -4.88 2.74 -18.16
CA HIS A 100 -4.87 3.10 -19.58
C HIS A 100 -5.08 4.61 -19.81
N LEU A 101 -5.92 5.27 -19.01
CA LEU A 101 -6.08 6.74 -19.04
C LEU A 101 -4.78 7.46 -18.67
N ALA A 102 -4.10 7.01 -17.61
CA ALA A 102 -2.82 7.57 -17.18
C ALA A 102 -1.74 7.40 -18.26
N SER A 103 -1.65 6.20 -18.86
CA SER A 103 -0.73 5.91 -19.97
C SER A 103 -1.00 6.81 -21.17
N ALA A 104 -2.28 7.02 -21.53
CA ALA A 104 -2.67 7.93 -22.60
C ALA A 104 -2.27 9.38 -22.33
N LYS A 105 -2.48 9.88 -21.10
CA LYS A 105 -2.05 11.23 -20.67
C LYS A 105 -0.54 11.42 -20.79
N ARG A 106 0.25 10.38 -20.49
CA ARG A 106 1.72 10.36 -20.63
C ARG A 106 2.21 10.10 -22.05
N LYS A 107 1.32 9.92 -23.03
CA LYS A 107 1.64 9.53 -24.42
C LYS A 107 2.41 8.20 -24.51
N GLU A 108 2.16 7.31 -23.56
CA GLU A 108 2.69 5.94 -23.53
C GLU A 108 1.74 4.98 -24.28
N SER A 109 2.18 3.74 -24.48
CA SER A 109 1.36 2.68 -25.09
C SER A 109 0.09 2.44 -24.27
N HIS A 110 -1.07 2.48 -24.93
CA HIS A 110 -2.36 2.27 -24.30
C HIS A 110 -3.39 1.72 -25.30
N ASN A 111 -4.48 1.15 -24.79
CA ASN A 111 -5.57 0.63 -25.61
C ASN A 111 -6.60 1.75 -25.86
N ALA A 112 -6.47 2.46 -26.97
CA ALA A 112 -7.36 3.58 -27.31
C ALA A 112 -8.83 3.14 -27.51
N ASP A 113 -9.06 1.93 -28.00
CA ASP A 113 -10.42 1.42 -28.22
C ASP A 113 -11.12 1.09 -26.91
N LEU A 114 -10.38 0.59 -25.91
CA LEU A 114 -10.88 0.39 -24.56
C LEU A 114 -11.36 1.71 -23.95
N LEU A 115 -10.64 2.81 -24.15
CA LEU A 115 -11.01 4.11 -23.59
C LEU A 115 -12.27 4.71 -24.24
N LYS A 116 -12.58 4.36 -25.49
CA LYS A 116 -13.80 4.80 -26.18
C LYS A 116 -15.04 4.08 -25.66
N GLN A 117 -14.92 2.77 -25.42
CA GLN A 117 -16.03 1.93 -24.99
C GLN A 117 -15.53 0.85 -24.01
N PRO A 118 -15.28 1.22 -22.73
CA PRO A 118 -14.69 0.25 -21.82
C PRO A 118 -15.64 -0.91 -21.57
N CYS A 119 -15.13 -2.12 -21.73
CA CYS A 119 -15.88 -3.36 -21.55
C CYS A 119 -15.01 -4.37 -20.79
N LEU A 120 -15.58 -4.98 -19.76
CA LEU A 120 -15.00 -6.09 -19.01
C LEU A 120 -15.87 -7.33 -19.23
N ASP A 121 -15.31 -8.32 -19.90
CA ASP A 121 -15.88 -9.63 -20.11
C ASP A 121 -15.56 -10.52 -18.89
N ILE A 122 -16.60 -10.96 -18.20
CA ILE A 122 -16.49 -11.82 -17.01
C ILE A 122 -17.00 -13.25 -17.25
N ASP A 123 -17.26 -13.64 -18.50
CA ASP A 123 -17.75 -14.99 -18.83
C ASP A 123 -16.80 -16.08 -18.30
N GLY A 124 -15.49 -15.83 -18.34
CA GLY A 124 -14.47 -16.71 -17.77
C GLY A 124 -14.56 -16.88 -16.25
N LEU A 125 -15.01 -15.85 -15.52
CA LEU A 125 -15.25 -15.96 -14.08
C LEU A 125 -16.44 -16.87 -13.79
N THR A 126 -17.51 -16.73 -14.57
CA THR A 126 -18.72 -17.56 -14.45
C THR A 126 -18.41 -19.03 -14.70
N LEU A 127 -17.74 -19.32 -15.83
CA LEU A 127 -17.38 -20.70 -16.20
C LEU A 127 -16.46 -21.34 -15.16
N GLY A 128 -15.47 -20.61 -14.65
CA GLY A 128 -14.54 -21.13 -13.66
C GLY A 128 -15.21 -21.61 -12.36
N ILE A 129 -16.31 -20.96 -11.94
CA ILE A 129 -17.10 -21.41 -10.78
C ILE A 129 -17.98 -22.61 -11.14
N ILE A 130 -18.65 -22.59 -12.30
CA ILE A 130 -19.53 -23.68 -12.74
C ILE A 130 -18.75 -24.99 -12.88
N ASP A 131 -17.56 -24.92 -13.48
CA ASP A 131 -16.69 -26.08 -13.70
C ASP A 131 -16.00 -26.57 -12.41
N GLY A 132 -16.16 -25.84 -11.29
CA GLY A 132 -15.53 -26.15 -10.01
C GLY A 132 -14.01 -25.98 -9.99
N ALA A 133 -13.44 -25.33 -11.01
CA ALA A 133 -12.02 -25.08 -11.12
C ALA A 133 -11.54 -23.94 -10.20
N HIS A 134 -12.44 -23.02 -9.85
CA HIS A 134 -12.14 -21.81 -9.11
C HIS A 134 -13.20 -21.49 -8.06
N THR A 135 -12.80 -20.68 -7.08
CA THR A 135 -13.70 -20.15 -6.05
C THR A 135 -13.77 -18.64 -6.13
N ILE A 136 -14.83 -18.05 -5.57
CA ILE A 136 -14.95 -16.58 -5.46
C ILE A 136 -13.89 -15.96 -4.53
N ASP A 137 -13.17 -16.79 -3.78
CA ASP A 137 -12.06 -16.36 -2.92
C ASP A 137 -10.72 -16.33 -3.67
N ASP A 138 -10.69 -16.75 -4.94
CA ASP A 138 -9.54 -16.58 -5.83
C ASP A 138 -9.35 -15.11 -6.22
N ASN A 139 -8.16 -14.78 -6.75
CA ASN A 139 -7.84 -13.47 -7.27
C ASN A 139 -8.50 -13.22 -8.64
N ILE A 140 -8.80 -11.96 -8.93
CA ILE A 140 -9.36 -11.53 -10.22
C ILE A 140 -8.24 -10.88 -11.02
N ASN A 141 -7.82 -11.55 -12.09
CA ASN A 141 -6.86 -11.02 -13.05
C ASN A 141 -7.60 -10.40 -14.22
N VAL A 142 -7.22 -9.17 -14.58
CA VAL A 142 -7.78 -8.43 -15.70
C VAL A 142 -6.69 -8.22 -16.75
N SER A 143 -6.93 -8.70 -17.97
CA SER A 143 -6.00 -8.56 -19.08
C SER A 143 -6.72 -8.09 -20.35
N PRO A 144 -6.02 -7.51 -21.35
CA PRO A 144 -6.59 -7.28 -22.66
C PRO A 144 -7.10 -8.58 -23.29
N SER A 145 -8.20 -8.52 -24.03
CA SER A 145 -8.70 -9.64 -24.81
C SER A 145 -7.87 -9.84 -26.09
N ASP A 146 -7.40 -11.06 -26.32
CA ASP A 146 -6.68 -11.41 -27.56
C ASP A 146 -7.56 -11.38 -28.81
N THR A 147 -8.88 -11.57 -28.63
CA THR A 147 -9.84 -11.75 -29.73
C THR A 147 -10.70 -10.53 -29.99
N ARG A 148 -10.81 -9.60 -29.04
CA ARG A 148 -11.68 -8.43 -29.12
C ARG A 148 -10.93 -7.15 -28.71
N PRO A 149 -10.48 -6.34 -29.68
CA PRO A 149 -9.91 -5.03 -29.38
C PRO A 149 -10.86 -4.20 -28.52
N GLY A 150 -10.31 -3.48 -27.54
CA GLY A 150 -11.08 -2.65 -26.61
C GLY A 150 -11.87 -3.40 -25.52
N VAL A 151 -11.74 -4.72 -25.40
CA VAL A 151 -12.36 -5.52 -24.33
C VAL A 151 -11.29 -6.01 -23.37
N LEU A 152 -11.54 -5.89 -22.07
CA LEU A 152 -10.79 -6.55 -21.00
C LEU A 152 -11.43 -7.90 -20.68
N ARG A 153 -10.63 -8.92 -20.41
CA ARG A 153 -11.10 -10.21 -19.91
C ARG A 153 -10.75 -10.33 -18.42
N ALA A 154 -11.73 -10.72 -17.61
CA ALA A 154 -11.51 -11.11 -16.23
C ALA A 154 -11.37 -12.64 -16.12
N THR A 155 -10.38 -13.10 -15.37
CA THR A 155 -10.13 -14.52 -15.12
C THR A 155 -9.80 -14.75 -13.64
N TRP A 156 -10.10 -15.95 -13.15
CA TRP A 156 -9.65 -16.35 -11.81
C TRP A 156 -8.18 -16.73 -11.84
N ALA A 157 -7.50 -16.42 -10.75
CA ALA A 157 -6.17 -16.93 -10.46
C ALA A 157 -6.11 -17.33 -8.99
N ALA A 158 -5.58 -18.52 -8.71
CA ALA A 158 -5.36 -18.94 -7.34
C ALA A 158 -4.50 -17.90 -6.60
N VAL A 159 -4.89 -17.54 -5.38
CA VAL A 159 -4.07 -16.69 -4.53
C VAL A 159 -2.84 -17.49 -4.12
N PRO A 160 -1.61 -17.07 -4.47
CA PRO A 160 -0.41 -17.82 -4.11
C PRO A 160 -0.32 -17.97 -2.59
N ALA A 161 0.08 -19.15 -2.11
CA ALA A 161 0.36 -19.33 -0.68
C ALA A 161 1.57 -18.47 -0.29
N MET A 162 1.52 -17.85 0.89
CA MET A 162 2.66 -17.14 1.46
C MET A 162 2.63 -17.23 2.98
N THR A 163 3.70 -17.72 3.62
CA THR A 163 3.68 -18.07 5.05
C THR A 163 4.91 -17.66 5.86
N PHE A 164 6.12 -17.63 5.28
CA PHE A 164 7.39 -17.41 5.98
C PHE A 164 7.64 -18.37 7.16
N SER A 165 6.92 -19.49 7.22
CA SER A 165 6.91 -20.42 8.36
C SER A 165 8.21 -21.21 8.52
N GLN A 166 8.98 -21.32 7.45
CA GLN A 166 10.33 -21.91 7.40
C GLN A 166 11.39 -21.06 8.08
N LEU A 167 11.16 -19.75 8.26
CA LEU A 167 12.13 -18.88 8.92
C LEU A 167 12.22 -19.20 10.42
N PRO A 168 13.42 -19.23 11.00
CA PRO A 168 13.59 -19.41 12.44
C PRO A 168 12.85 -18.32 13.24
N LEU A 169 12.17 -18.74 14.31
CA LEU A 169 11.50 -17.81 15.21
C LEU A 169 12.51 -17.00 16.04
N LEU A 170 12.30 -15.69 16.13
CA LEU A 170 12.94 -14.80 17.10
C LEU A 170 12.12 -14.83 18.39
N GLY A 171 12.72 -15.29 19.50
CA GLY A 171 12.02 -15.46 20.77
C GLY A 171 11.69 -14.13 21.45
N SER A 172 12.57 -13.14 21.31
CA SER A 172 12.34 -11.78 21.81
C SER A 172 13.05 -10.74 20.95
N LEU A 173 12.50 -9.53 20.88
CA LEU A 173 13.19 -8.37 20.30
C LEU A 173 14.35 -7.88 21.19
N SER A 174 14.47 -8.35 22.43
CA SER A 174 15.65 -8.11 23.28
C SER A 174 16.88 -8.85 22.77
N ASP A 175 16.68 -9.96 22.05
CA ASP A 175 17.76 -10.77 21.51
C ASP A 175 18.52 -10.02 20.40
N LEU A 176 19.65 -10.58 20.00
CA LEU A 176 20.41 -10.09 18.85
C LEU A 176 19.57 -10.25 17.57
N LEU A 177 19.26 -9.13 16.92
CA LEU A 177 18.48 -9.13 15.69
C LEU A 177 19.36 -9.59 14.51
N PRO A 178 18.77 -10.21 13.47
CA PRO A 178 19.49 -10.53 12.24
C PRO A 178 20.13 -9.28 11.63
N GLY A 179 21.46 -9.25 11.52
CA GLY A 179 22.23 -8.09 11.06
C GLY A 179 22.99 -7.36 12.17
N GLU A 180 22.74 -7.69 13.44
CA GLU A 180 23.52 -7.18 14.57
C GLU A 180 24.70 -8.09 14.88
N GLN A 181 25.84 -7.47 15.20
CA GLN A 181 27.08 -8.17 15.58
C GLN A 181 27.31 -8.17 17.10
N SER A 182 26.62 -7.29 17.82
CA SER A 182 26.71 -7.13 19.28
C SER A 182 25.42 -6.53 19.83
N ASP A 183 25.21 -6.68 21.14
CA ASP A 183 24.08 -6.07 21.84
C ASP A 183 24.00 -4.56 21.55
N ALA A 184 22.83 -4.14 21.09
CA ALA A 184 22.52 -2.75 20.75
C ALA A 184 21.42 -2.22 21.65
N LYS A 185 21.51 -0.93 22.01
CA LYS A 185 20.50 -0.24 22.81
C LYS A 185 19.88 0.93 22.05
N GLU A 186 20.67 1.67 21.29
CA GLU A 186 20.21 2.84 20.55
C GLU A 186 20.01 2.51 19.08
N TYR A 187 18.79 2.71 18.59
CA TYR A 187 18.36 2.39 17.24
C TYR A 187 17.95 3.66 16.49
N ALA A 188 18.19 3.68 15.18
CA ALA A 188 17.55 4.58 14.25
C ALA A 188 16.69 3.80 13.27
N GLY A 189 15.47 4.30 13.01
CA GLY A 189 14.54 3.69 12.06
C GLY A 189 14.46 4.51 10.77
N ILE A 190 14.67 3.87 9.62
CA ILE A 190 14.51 4.47 8.29
C ILE A 190 13.30 3.83 7.63
N GLY A 191 12.23 4.60 7.38
CA GLY A 191 11.18 4.16 6.46
C GLY A 191 11.73 4.14 5.04
N GLY A 192 11.89 2.95 4.45
CA GLY A 192 12.54 2.77 3.15
C GLY A 192 11.71 3.33 2.00
N GLY A 193 10.40 3.09 2.04
CA GLY A 193 9.45 3.51 1.01
C GLY A 193 8.74 4.83 1.28
N GLY A 194 8.09 5.32 0.24
CA GLY A 194 7.35 6.59 0.22
C GLY A 194 5.94 6.48 0.79
N GLY A 195 5.58 5.37 1.44
CA GLY A 195 4.25 5.06 1.94
C GLY A 195 4.07 5.39 3.42
N SER A 196 3.71 4.39 4.20
CA SER A 196 3.49 4.47 5.66
C SER A 196 4.70 4.01 6.46
N ASP A 197 5.87 3.89 5.85
CA ASP A 197 6.99 3.13 6.43
C ASP A 197 7.61 3.82 7.65
N VAL A 198 7.55 5.16 7.71
CA VAL A 198 7.88 5.91 8.94
C VAL A 198 6.94 5.58 10.11
N ILE A 199 5.67 5.28 9.83
CA ILE A 199 4.72 4.83 10.85
C ILE A 199 5.12 3.43 11.32
N SER A 200 5.49 2.55 10.39
CA SER A 200 5.97 1.20 10.70
C SER A 200 7.26 1.22 11.52
N ALA A 201 8.19 2.13 11.19
CA ALA A 201 9.40 2.34 11.98
C ALA A 201 9.08 2.82 13.40
N SER A 202 8.18 3.79 13.54
CA SER A 202 7.69 4.26 14.83
C SER A 202 7.08 3.12 15.67
N VAL A 203 6.22 2.32 15.05
CA VAL A 203 5.55 1.18 15.68
C VAL A 203 6.54 0.09 16.12
N LEU A 204 7.54 -0.23 15.27
CA LEU A 204 8.64 -1.12 15.64
C LEU A 204 9.44 -0.55 16.84
N GLY A 205 9.67 0.77 16.86
CA GLY A 205 10.30 1.46 17.97
C GLY A 205 9.57 1.24 19.31
N HIS A 206 8.23 1.26 19.31
CA HIS A 206 7.45 0.93 20.52
C HIS A 206 7.62 -0.51 20.98
N LEU A 207 7.72 -1.47 20.06
CA LEU A 207 8.00 -2.86 20.42
C LEU A 207 9.42 -3.03 20.98
N LEU A 208 10.42 -2.39 20.37
CA LEU A 208 11.80 -2.39 20.84
C LEU A 208 11.92 -1.84 22.27
N ARG A 209 11.18 -0.75 22.59
CA ARG A 209 11.17 -0.17 23.95
C ARG A 209 10.67 -1.13 25.02
N LYS A 210 9.68 -1.97 24.70
CA LYS A 210 9.24 -3.03 25.63
C LYS A 210 10.35 -4.04 25.94
N SER A 211 11.33 -4.15 25.05
CA SER A 211 12.49 -5.03 25.18
C SER A 211 13.75 -4.31 25.68
N GLY A 212 13.64 -3.06 26.15
CA GLY A 212 14.76 -2.28 26.69
C GLY A 212 15.70 -1.68 25.64
N LYS A 213 15.22 -1.56 24.39
CA LYS A 213 15.92 -0.93 23.26
C LYS A 213 15.21 0.35 22.86
N GLU A 214 15.94 1.43 22.60
CA GLU A 214 15.38 2.75 22.28
C GLU A 214 15.53 3.05 20.79
N MET A 215 14.46 3.59 20.17
CA MET A 215 14.50 4.08 18.78
C MET A 215 13.99 5.52 18.75
N ASN A 216 14.87 6.49 18.96
CA ASN A 216 14.47 7.90 19.12
C ASN A 216 14.73 8.79 17.90
N LEU A 217 15.38 8.24 16.87
CA LEU A 217 15.56 8.89 15.57
C LEU A 217 14.80 8.12 14.49
N LEU A 218 13.91 8.81 13.77
CA LEU A 218 13.21 8.29 12.60
C LEU A 218 13.56 9.10 11.35
N ILE A 219 13.76 8.41 10.23
CA ILE A 219 13.96 8.99 8.91
C ILE A 219 12.83 8.51 7.99
N SER A 220 12.07 9.44 7.41
CA SER A 220 11.05 9.17 6.40
C SER A 220 11.61 9.45 5.02
N THR A 221 11.76 8.42 4.19
CA THR A 221 12.24 8.57 2.82
C THR A 221 11.07 8.88 1.90
N ARG A 222 11.10 10.02 1.20
CA ARG A 222 10.05 10.42 0.26
C ARG A 222 10.63 10.70 -1.10
N THR A 223 9.92 10.33 -2.16
CA THR A 223 10.27 10.76 -3.52
C THR A 223 10.24 12.27 -3.64
N TRP A 224 11.18 12.81 -4.42
CA TRP A 224 11.28 14.24 -4.75
C TRP A 224 9.99 14.81 -5.35
N ARG A 225 9.25 14.01 -6.11
CA ARG A 225 7.91 14.35 -6.62
C ARG A 225 6.81 13.68 -5.83
N THR A 226 5.65 14.33 -5.80
CA THR A 226 4.43 13.77 -5.22
C THR A 226 3.96 12.55 -6.01
N GLY A 227 3.77 11.43 -5.31
CA GLY A 227 3.15 10.23 -5.86
C GLY A 227 1.62 10.33 -5.88
N SER A 228 0.96 9.24 -6.31
CA SER A 228 -0.51 9.13 -6.30
C SER A 228 -1.15 9.04 -4.92
N GLN A 229 -0.32 9.04 -3.88
CA GLN A 229 -0.72 8.85 -2.49
C GLN A 229 -0.87 10.22 -1.80
N GLY A 230 -1.51 11.18 -2.45
CA GLY A 230 -1.67 12.55 -1.94
C GLY A 230 -2.92 12.74 -1.07
N ARG A 231 -3.09 13.94 -0.49
CA ARG A 231 -4.36 14.37 0.08
C ARG A 231 -5.35 14.66 -1.06
N ALA A 232 -6.64 14.77 -0.74
CA ALA A 232 -7.64 15.21 -1.71
C ALA A 232 -7.21 16.53 -2.39
N GLY A 233 -7.07 16.51 -3.71
CA GLY A 233 -6.67 17.67 -4.50
C GLY A 233 -5.16 17.84 -4.72
N THR A 234 -4.30 16.98 -4.17
CA THR A 234 -2.86 17.00 -4.49
C THR A 234 -2.64 16.59 -5.95
N LYS A 235 -1.90 17.40 -6.71
CA LYS A 235 -1.49 17.06 -8.08
C LYS A 235 -0.35 16.05 -8.05
N MET A 236 -0.42 14.99 -8.84
CA MET A 236 0.69 14.04 -9.00
C MET A 236 1.85 14.64 -9.81
N GLY A 237 3.08 14.22 -9.51
CA GLY A 237 4.27 14.55 -10.29
C GLY A 237 4.80 15.99 -10.09
N VAL A 238 4.24 16.74 -9.15
CA VAL A 238 4.78 18.05 -8.77
C VAL A 238 5.90 17.88 -7.77
N ARG A 239 6.85 18.83 -7.76
CA ARG A 239 7.91 18.90 -6.75
C ARG A 239 7.29 18.87 -5.35
N ARG A 240 7.84 18.01 -4.49
CA ARG A 240 7.45 17.95 -3.09
C ARG A 240 8.12 19.09 -2.34
N GLU A 241 7.32 20.03 -1.86
CA GLU A 241 7.79 21.08 -0.97
C GLU A 241 7.49 20.71 0.49
N ILE A 242 8.45 21.00 1.37
CA ILE A 242 8.35 20.78 2.82
C ILE A 242 8.33 22.16 3.47
N PHE A 243 7.28 22.44 4.24
CA PHE A 243 7.04 23.74 4.86
C PHE A 243 7.13 23.65 6.37
N ASN A 244 7.45 24.76 7.03
CA ASN A 244 7.49 24.88 8.50
C ASN A 244 8.30 23.77 9.19
N HIS A 245 9.45 23.40 8.61
CA HIS A 245 10.36 22.41 9.16
C HIS A 245 11.41 23.07 10.08
N GLY A 246 12.05 22.27 10.92
CA GLY A 246 13.03 22.69 11.92
C GLY A 246 14.45 22.93 11.36
N GLY A 247 14.58 23.15 10.06
CA GLY A 247 15.87 23.24 9.36
C GLY A 247 16.35 21.90 8.77
N PRO A 248 17.49 21.92 8.04
CA PRO A 248 18.12 20.73 7.48
C PRO A 248 18.99 20.00 8.51
N ALA A 249 19.38 18.76 8.20
CA ALA A 249 20.46 18.06 8.88
C ALA A 249 21.83 18.62 8.45
N PHE A 250 22.83 18.51 9.32
CA PHE A 250 24.17 19.02 9.07
C PHE A 250 25.20 17.90 9.06
N LEU A 251 26.11 17.97 8.09
CA LEU A 251 27.27 17.09 8.00
C LEU A 251 28.54 17.93 7.83
N TYR A 252 29.53 17.71 8.68
CA TYR A 252 30.78 18.49 8.73
C TYR A 252 30.57 20.02 8.75
N GLY A 253 29.53 20.48 9.47
CA GLY A 253 29.18 21.89 9.61
C GLY A 253 28.49 22.52 8.40
N LYS A 254 28.04 21.72 7.42
CA LYS A 254 27.31 22.18 6.23
C LYS A 254 25.91 21.57 6.20
N PRO A 255 24.87 22.34 5.81
CA PRO A 255 23.53 21.79 5.63
C PRO A 255 23.53 20.84 4.43
N VAL A 256 22.86 19.70 4.56
CA VAL A 256 22.70 18.72 3.48
C VAL A 256 21.35 18.91 2.79
N PRO A 257 21.31 19.22 1.49
CA PRO A 257 20.05 19.43 0.76
C PRO A 257 19.11 18.23 0.80
N GLY A 258 17.81 18.51 0.74
CA GLY A 258 16.77 17.48 0.76
C GLY A 258 16.53 16.81 2.11
N THR A 259 17.15 17.28 3.19
CA THR A 259 16.89 16.83 4.57
C THR A 259 16.08 17.88 5.34
N TYR A 260 15.11 17.43 6.15
CA TYR A 260 14.20 18.32 6.87
C TYR A 260 13.84 17.76 8.24
N ARG A 261 14.20 18.45 9.33
CA ARG A 261 13.74 18.10 10.68
C ARG A 261 12.26 18.41 10.81
N VAL A 262 11.47 17.44 11.25
CA VAL A 262 10.01 17.56 11.36
C VAL A 262 9.65 18.21 12.70
N THR A 263 8.67 19.11 12.66
CA THR A 263 8.06 19.75 13.83
C THR A 263 6.56 19.51 13.82
N LYS A 264 5.86 19.90 14.89
CA LYS A 264 4.39 19.83 14.97
C LYS A 264 3.68 20.66 13.90
N GLN A 265 4.36 21.65 13.33
CA GLN A 265 3.83 22.57 12.33
C GLN A 265 4.26 22.21 10.91
N THR A 266 5.15 21.22 10.76
CA THR A 266 5.63 20.77 9.46
C THR A 266 4.49 20.20 8.66
N PHE A 267 4.46 20.51 7.37
CA PHE A 267 3.58 19.86 6.41
C PHE A 267 4.29 19.77 5.06
N SER A 268 3.85 18.84 4.22
CA SER A 268 4.41 18.61 2.91
C SER A 268 3.34 18.57 1.84
N GLU A 269 3.73 18.86 0.60
CA GLU A 269 2.92 18.49 -0.56
C GLU A 269 2.69 16.96 -0.58
N GLY A 270 1.43 16.55 -0.68
CA GLY A 270 1.01 15.15 -0.54
C GLY A 270 0.51 14.78 0.85
N ARG A 271 0.77 13.52 1.26
CA ARG A 271 0.42 13.03 2.61
C ARG A 271 1.56 13.31 3.57
N ASP A 272 1.20 13.95 4.67
CA ASP A 272 2.07 14.20 5.82
C ASP A 272 1.74 13.16 6.90
N LEU A 273 2.63 12.18 7.04
CA LEU A 273 2.56 11.13 8.06
C LEU A 273 3.67 11.31 9.10
N GLU A 274 4.66 12.14 8.82
CA GLU A 274 5.86 12.33 9.63
C GLU A 274 5.59 13.14 10.88
N THR A 275 4.54 13.96 10.88
CA THR A 275 4.06 14.63 12.10
C THR A 275 3.33 13.69 13.06
N VAL A 276 2.99 12.47 12.64
CA VAL A 276 2.29 11.50 13.50
C VAL A 276 3.18 10.97 14.63
N PRO A 277 4.41 10.50 14.39
CA PRO A 277 5.25 9.92 15.45
C PRO A 277 5.96 10.93 16.36
N ILE A 278 5.93 12.24 16.07
CA ILE A 278 6.77 13.25 16.78
C ILE A 278 6.52 13.37 18.29
N SER A 279 5.39 12.85 18.82
CA SER A 279 5.14 12.81 20.27
C SER A 279 5.88 11.67 20.98
N HIS A 280 6.42 10.71 20.24
CA HIS A 280 7.04 9.48 20.77
C HIS A 280 8.50 9.33 20.40
N HIS A 281 9.03 10.21 19.55
CA HIS A 281 10.40 10.15 19.06
C HIS A 281 11.02 11.54 19.22
N GLU A 282 12.28 11.59 19.65
CA GLU A 282 12.96 12.86 19.88
C GLU A 282 13.25 13.59 18.57
N ASP A 283 13.63 12.83 17.55
CA ASP A 283 13.96 13.35 16.23
C ASP A 283 13.22 12.56 15.15
N VAL A 284 12.55 13.30 14.27
CA VAL A 284 11.94 12.77 13.04
C VAL A 284 12.41 13.65 11.89
N PHE A 285 12.89 13.03 10.81
CA PHE A 285 13.36 13.72 9.62
C PHE A 285 12.61 13.23 8.38
N ILE A 286 12.42 14.13 7.42
CA ILE A 286 12.08 13.79 6.04
C ILE A 286 13.36 13.89 5.22
N VAL A 287 13.63 12.88 4.38
CA VAL A 287 14.64 12.97 3.31
C VAL A 287 13.96 12.83 1.96
N LEU A 288 14.37 13.65 1.00
CA LEU A 288 13.85 13.64 -0.35
C LEU A 288 14.80 12.88 -1.27
N ASP A 289 14.38 11.67 -1.65
CA ASP A 289 15.05 10.82 -2.63
C ASP A 289 14.87 11.39 -4.05
N GLN A 290 16.00 11.66 -4.68
CA GLN A 290 16.12 12.27 -6.01
C GLN A 290 16.41 11.24 -7.12
N GLY A 291 16.49 9.94 -6.80
CA GLY A 291 16.99 8.90 -7.69
C GLY A 291 16.18 8.63 -8.97
N GLU A 292 14.95 9.13 -9.06
CA GLU A 292 14.11 9.04 -10.28
C GLU A 292 14.25 10.25 -11.21
N GLU A 293 14.91 11.32 -10.77
CA GLU A 293 14.97 12.58 -11.51
C GLU A 293 16.18 12.62 -12.44
N SER A 294 15.93 12.80 -13.75
CA SER A 294 17.02 12.75 -14.73
C SER A 294 17.76 14.08 -14.95
N ASN A 295 17.13 15.27 -14.84
CA ASN A 295 17.80 16.54 -15.23
C ASN A 295 17.28 17.86 -14.60
N ASP A 296 16.22 17.86 -13.78
CA ASP A 296 15.52 19.11 -13.40
C ASP A 296 15.80 19.62 -11.97
N ILE A 297 16.76 19.02 -11.26
CA ILE A 297 17.11 19.44 -9.90
C ILE A 297 18.23 20.49 -9.95
N PRO A 298 18.05 21.69 -9.37
CA PRO A 298 19.10 22.68 -9.23
C PRO A 298 20.35 22.09 -8.56
N GLU A 299 21.56 22.44 -9.04
CA GLU A 299 22.82 21.88 -8.51
C GLU A 299 23.01 22.07 -7.00
N ASP A 300 22.51 23.17 -6.45
CA ASP A 300 22.55 23.49 -5.02
C ASP A 300 21.52 22.72 -4.19
N GLU A 301 20.53 22.09 -4.84
CA GLU A 301 19.54 21.22 -4.20
C GLU A 301 19.86 19.73 -4.38
N LYS A 302 20.84 19.38 -5.23
CA LYS A 302 21.24 17.98 -5.45
C LYS A 302 21.84 17.37 -4.20
N ALA A 303 21.35 16.20 -3.83
CA ALA A 303 21.91 15.42 -2.74
C ALA A 303 21.79 13.92 -3.03
N ASP A 304 22.86 13.20 -2.67
CA ASP A 304 22.86 11.75 -2.69
C ASP A 304 22.15 11.21 -1.44
N LEU A 305 21.31 10.18 -1.61
CA LEU A 305 20.51 9.63 -0.51
C LEU A 305 21.39 9.07 0.62
N SER A 306 22.57 8.52 0.31
CA SER A 306 23.49 8.04 1.34
C SER A 306 24.05 9.18 2.19
N LEU A 307 24.41 10.31 1.55
CA LEU A 307 24.84 11.52 2.26
C LEU A 307 23.72 12.12 3.11
N GLN A 308 22.48 12.06 2.64
CA GLN A 308 21.32 12.50 3.42
C GLN A 308 21.15 11.64 4.69
N TYR A 309 21.24 10.32 4.57
CA TYR A 309 21.18 9.43 5.74
C TYR A 309 22.35 9.65 6.70
N GLU A 310 23.58 9.74 6.20
CA GLU A 310 24.76 10.03 7.02
C GLU A 310 24.57 11.33 7.82
N ALA A 311 24.11 12.40 7.17
CA ALA A 311 23.86 13.69 7.81
C ALA A 311 22.82 13.60 8.94
N VAL A 312 21.71 12.91 8.70
CA VAL A 312 20.64 12.78 9.70
C VAL A 312 21.08 11.90 10.86
N LEU A 313 21.78 10.79 10.60
CA LEU A 313 22.28 9.89 11.66
C LEU A 313 23.36 10.58 12.51
N ALA A 314 24.17 11.45 11.92
CA ALA A 314 25.19 12.24 12.62
C ALA A 314 24.63 13.30 13.59
N GLU A 315 23.34 13.63 13.51
CA GLU A 315 22.67 14.53 14.47
C GLU A 315 22.56 13.90 15.88
N ARG A 316 22.81 12.60 16.01
CA ARG A 316 22.79 11.88 17.29
C ARG A 316 24.19 11.39 17.62
N SER A 317 24.59 11.58 18.88
CA SER A 317 25.92 11.21 19.36
C SER A 317 26.16 9.71 19.42
N ARG A 318 25.09 8.90 19.46
CA ARG A 318 25.18 7.44 19.53
C ARG A 318 23.96 6.78 18.88
N ILE A 319 24.25 5.94 17.90
CA ILE A 319 23.31 4.98 17.29
C ILE A 319 24.11 3.68 17.15
N ASP A 320 23.61 2.61 17.76
CA ASP A 320 24.25 1.29 17.71
C ASP A 320 23.78 0.49 16.48
N THR A 321 22.48 0.58 16.14
CA THR A 321 21.85 -0.17 15.03
C THR A 321 20.99 0.75 14.15
N VAL A 322 21.13 0.60 12.83
CA VAL A 322 20.24 1.24 11.85
C VAL A 322 19.31 0.18 11.28
N VAL A 323 18.00 0.45 11.31
CA VAL A 323 16.97 -0.45 10.80
C VAL A 323 16.25 0.22 9.64
N ILE A 324 16.29 -0.40 8.46
CA ILE A 324 15.38 -0.03 7.36
C ILE A 324 14.09 -0.79 7.55
N VAL A 325 12.99 -0.06 7.55
CA VAL A 325 11.67 -0.59 7.82
C VAL A 325 10.82 -0.40 6.58
N ASP A 326 10.18 -1.49 6.17
CA ASP A 326 9.10 -1.50 5.21
C ASP A 326 7.83 -2.00 5.92
N THR A 327 6.70 -1.37 5.60
CA THR A 327 5.42 -1.87 6.05
C THR A 327 5.09 -3.18 5.32
N GLY A 328 5.40 -3.26 4.03
CA GLY A 328 5.05 -4.35 3.12
C GLY A 328 6.24 -5.25 2.83
N GLY A 329 6.27 -5.85 1.64
CA GLY A 329 7.39 -6.66 1.18
C GLY A 329 8.04 -6.16 -0.10
N ASP A 330 7.89 -4.88 -0.43
CA ASP A 330 8.52 -4.29 -1.63
C ASP A 330 10.06 -4.30 -1.49
N VAL A 331 10.58 -4.31 -0.26
CA VAL A 331 12.02 -4.48 0.02
C VAL A 331 12.62 -5.79 -0.50
N PHE A 332 11.80 -6.80 -0.85
CA PHE A 332 12.26 -8.04 -1.50
C PHE A 332 12.44 -7.90 -3.02
N GLY A 333 12.29 -6.68 -3.58
CA GLY A 333 12.38 -6.38 -4.99
C GLY A 333 11.10 -6.72 -5.77
N GLY A 334 10.99 -6.21 -7.00
CA GLY A 334 9.83 -6.46 -7.87
C GLY A 334 9.89 -7.82 -8.58
N ASP A 335 8.72 -8.36 -8.94
CA ASP A 335 8.63 -9.51 -9.86
C ASP A 335 9.26 -9.11 -11.22
N PHE A 336 10.16 -9.93 -11.77
CA PHE A 336 10.82 -9.75 -13.08
C PHE A 336 9.86 -9.66 -14.30
N ALA A 337 8.54 -9.63 -14.07
CA ALA A 337 7.47 -9.70 -15.06
C ALA A 337 6.68 -8.38 -15.21
N GLY A 338 7.35 -7.24 -15.33
CA GLY A 338 6.79 -6.06 -15.99
C GLY A 338 7.06 -4.71 -15.32
N PHE A 339 7.66 -3.80 -16.10
CA PHE A 339 7.73 -2.33 -15.89
C PHE A 339 7.66 -1.85 -14.44
N THR A 340 8.67 -2.17 -13.63
CA THR A 340 8.88 -1.52 -12.35
C THR A 340 9.74 -0.28 -12.57
N THR A 341 9.19 0.89 -12.24
CA THR A 341 9.96 2.09 -11.88
C THR A 341 11.12 1.67 -10.96
N PRO A 342 12.31 2.29 -11.03
CA PRO A 342 13.34 2.00 -10.04
C PRO A 342 12.72 2.13 -8.64
N ASP A 343 12.78 1.06 -7.84
CA ASP A 343 12.04 0.97 -6.59
C ASP A 343 12.71 1.84 -5.52
N GLN A 344 11.94 2.72 -4.87
CA GLN A 344 12.42 3.62 -3.83
C GLN A 344 12.99 2.80 -2.66
N ASP A 345 12.36 1.69 -2.31
CA ASP A 345 12.77 0.79 -1.25
C ASP A 345 14.15 0.17 -1.53
N VAL A 346 14.41 -0.23 -2.77
CA VAL A 346 15.73 -0.73 -3.20
C VAL A 346 16.78 0.38 -3.14
N ARG A 347 16.45 1.61 -3.57
CA ARG A 347 17.38 2.76 -3.46
C ARG A 347 17.70 3.10 -2.00
N ALA A 348 16.71 3.08 -1.12
CA ALA A 348 16.92 3.27 0.32
C ALA A 348 17.84 2.19 0.90
N GLN A 349 17.64 0.93 0.54
CA GLN A 349 18.52 -0.18 0.93
C GLN A 349 19.97 0.02 0.44
N ARG A 350 20.16 0.45 -0.81
CA ARG A 350 21.49 0.77 -1.37
C ARG A 350 22.16 1.96 -0.69
N ALA A 351 21.39 3.01 -0.36
CA ALA A 351 21.91 4.18 0.34
C ALA A 351 22.24 3.89 1.81
N ALA A 352 21.54 2.94 2.44
CA ALA A 352 21.82 2.53 3.80
C ALA A 352 23.01 1.57 3.90
N ILE A 353 23.23 0.69 2.92
CA ILE A 353 24.39 -0.22 2.97
C ILE A 353 25.73 0.51 2.85
N SER A 354 25.78 1.67 2.20
CA SER A 354 26.99 2.50 2.16
C SER A 354 27.38 3.06 3.54
N LEU A 355 26.46 3.03 4.50
CA LEU A 355 26.72 3.39 5.91
C LEU A 355 27.47 2.30 6.68
N SER A 356 27.73 1.13 6.08
CA SER A 356 28.36 -0.02 6.74
C SER A 356 29.77 0.22 7.28
N HIS A 357 30.44 1.29 6.82
CA HIS A 357 31.73 1.72 7.37
C HIS A 357 31.61 2.30 8.78
N ASP A 358 30.52 3.02 9.05
CA ASP A 358 30.28 3.71 10.32
C ASP A 358 29.34 2.91 11.23
N TYR A 359 28.41 2.15 10.65
CA TYR A 359 27.40 1.36 11.36
C TYR A 359 27.52 -0.11 11.01
N ARG A 360 27.99 -0.92 11.97
CA ARG A 360 28.18 -2.37 11.78
C ARG A 360 26.88 -3.17 11.85
N ASN A 361 25.86 -2.64 12.53
CA ASN A 361 24.58 -3.28 12.71
C ASN A 361 23.56 -2.65 11.73
N LEU A 362 23.30 -3.34 10.63
CA LEU A 362 22.35 -2.93 9.60
C LEU A 362 21.28 -4.01 9.44
N VAL A 363 20.05 -3.65 9.77
CA VAL A 363 18.90 -4.56 9.80
C VAL A 363 17.84 -4.08 8.81
N THR A 364 17.19 -5.00 8.10
CA THR A 364 15.94 -4.76 7.38
C THR A 364 14.80 -5.38 8.16
N ALA A 365 13.70 -4.66 8.33
CA ALA A 365 12.50 -5.11 9.02
C ALA A 365 11.26 -4.93 8.13
N VAL A 366 10.41 -5.95 8.10
CA VAL A 366 9.13 -5.97 7.36
C VAL A 366 8.01 -6.27 8.34
N LEU A 367 7.06 -5.34 8.54
CA LEU A 367 6.02 -5.46 9.58
C LEU A 367 4.76 -6.23 9.17
N ALA A 368 4.42 -6.28 7.88
CA ALA A 368 3.26 -7.00 7.37
C ALA A 368 3.68 -7.83 6.13
N PRO A 369 4.54 -8.85 6.31
CA PRO A 369 5.02 -9.64 5.21
C PRO A 369 3.84 -10.29 4.49
N GLY A 370 3.84 -10.18 3.17
CA GLY A 370 2.79 -10.69 2.28
C GLY A 370 1.75 -9.67 1.84
N VAL A 371 1.94 -8.40 2.18
CA VAL A 371 1.39 -7.29 1.39
C VAL A 371 2.44 -6.83 0.40
N ASP A 372 2.08 -6.78 -0.89
CA ASP A 372 2.91 -6.28 -1.99
C ASP A 372 4.28 -7.00 -2.16
N ALA A 373 4.56 -8.06 -1.39
CA ALA A 373 5.73 -8.91 -1.52
C ALA A 373 5.71 -9.76 -2.82
N PRO A 374 6.85 -9.92 -3.50
CA PRO A 374 6.98 -10.83 -4.64
C PRO A 374 6.80 -12.29 -4.22
N ILE A 375 6.51 -13.17 -5.19
CA ILE A 375 6.23 -14.58 -4.90
C ILE A 375 7.44 -15.33 -4.32
N ASP A 376 8.66 -14.84 -4.58
CA ASP A 376 9.93 -15.42 -4.12
C ASP A 376 10.47 -14.78 -2.82
N ALA A 377 9.71 -13.87 -2.18
CA ALA A 377 10.11 -13.17 -0.96
C ALA A 377 10.52 -14.12 0.17
N GLU A 378 9.83 -15.24 0.30
CA GLU A 378 10.11 -16.29 1.28
C GLU A 378 11.49 -16.93 1.10
N GLU A 379 11.89 -17.21 -0.13
CA GLU A 379 13.21 -17.76 -0.45
C GLU A 379 14.31 -16.71 -0.20
N LYS A 380 14.07 -15.46 -0.62
CA LYS A 380 14.99 -14.35 -0.39
C LYS A 380 15.22 -14.10 1.10
N ALA A 381 14.15 -14.10 1.91
CA ALA A 381 14.26 -13.94 3.35
C ALA A 381 15.07 -15.07 4.00
N GLU A 382 14.85 -16.32 3.59
CA GLU A 382 15.59 -17.47 4.10
C GLU A 382 17.07 -17.37 3.76
N ARG A 383 17.39 -17.11 2.49
CA ARG A 383 18.77 -16.97 1.98
C ARG A 383 19.51 -15.80 2.61
N ALA A 384 18.80 -14.72 2.96
CA ALA A 384 19.37 -13.59 3.69
C ALA A 384 19.68 -13.90 5.16
N GLY A 385 19.26 -15.06 5.68
CA GLY A 385 19.37 -15.39 7.11
C GLY A 385 18.30 -14.70 7.96
N GLY A 386 17.13 -14.48 7.37
CA GLY A 386 15.99 -13.84 8.02
C GLY A 386 15.46 -14.64 9.20
N ARG A 387 14.88 -13.92 10.16
CA ARG A 387 14.14 -14.49 11.29
C ARG A 387 12.76 -13.85 11.37
N ARG A 388 11.80 -14.65 11.80
CA ARG A 388 10.41 -14.23 11.99
C ARG A 388 10.17 -13.91 13.46
N TYR A 389 9.65 -12.72 13.76
CA TYR A 389 9.15 -12.37 15.08
C TYR A 389 7.63 -12.38 15.05
N HIS A 390 7.00 -13.15 15.94
CA HIS A 390 5.55 -13.15 16.09
C HIS A 390 5.19 -12.33 17.35
N PRO A 391 4.61 -11.12 17.21
CA PRO A 391 4.27 -10.30 18.36
C PRO A 391 3.31 -11.03 19.31
N THR A 392 3.49 -10.87 20.62
CA THR A 392 2.58 -11.45 21.61
C THR A 392 1.18 -10.84 21.51
N PRO A 393 0.11 -11.45 22.06
CA PRO A 393 -1.22 -10.84 22.06
C PRO A 393 -1.25 -9.42 22.65
N GLU A 394 -0.46 -9.16 23.69
CA GLU A 394 -0.33 -7.82 24.30
C GLU A 394 0.38 -6.83 23.36
N GLU A 395 1.36 -7.30 22.59
CA GLU A 395 2.01 -6.48 21.57
C GLU A 395 1.08 -6.23 20.39
N GLN A 396 0.36 -7.24 19.89
CA GLN A 396 -0.65 -7.07 18.84
C GLN A 396 -1.71 -6.04 19.24
N ALA A 397 -2.18 -6.08 20.50
CA ALA A 397 -3.09 -5.07 21.04
C ALA A 397 -2.46 -3.67 21.10
N LEU A 398 -1.17 -3.56 21.47
CA LEU A 398 -0.43 -2.30 21.42
C LEU A 398 -0.33 -1.76 19.98
N LEU A 399 0.03 -2.60 19.01
CA LEU A 399 0.11 -2.26 17.60
C LEU A 399 -1.23 -1.71 17.08
N LEU A 400 -2.33 -2.41 17.38
CA LEU A 400 -3.66 -1.98 17.02
C LEU A 400 -4.05 -0.64 17.67
N ASN A 401 -3.74 -0.46 18.95
CA ASN A 401 -4.02 0.79 19.66
C ASN A 401 -3.24 1.97 19.08
N LEU A 402 -1.94 1.79 18.83
CA LEU A 402 -1.09 2.79 18.19
C LEU A 402 -1.65 3.18 16.82
N LEU A 403 -1.88 2.19 15.96
CA LEU A 403 -2.32 2.43 14.58
C LEU A 403 -3.73 3.04 14.51
N ALA A 404 -4.70 2.48 15.22
CA ALA A 404 -6.10 2.90 15.08
C ALA A 404 -6.43 4.14 15.91
N HIS A 405 -5.94 4.25 17.14
CA HIS A 405 -6.40 5.28 18.08
C HIS A 405 -5.43 6.45 18.19
N GLU A 406 -4.14 6.17 18.38
CA GLU A 406 -3.13 7.21 18.59
C GLU A 406 -2.73 7.88 17.26
N TYR A 407 -2.46 7.06 16.24
CA TYR A 407 -2.02 7.53 14.94
C TYR A 407 -3.17 7.81 13.98
N GLN A 408 -4.35 7.23 14.22
CA GLN A 408 -5.55 7.36 13.37
C GLN A 408 -5.31 6.89 11.93
N MET A 409 -4.56 5.80 11.77
CA MET A 409 -4.23 5.13 10.50
C MET A 409 -5.26 4.07 10.09
N ASP A 410 -6.43 4.05 10.74
CA ASP A 410 -7.56 3.14 10.45
C ASP A 410 -8.46 3.63 9.31
N GLY A 411 -8.09 4.75 8.67
CA GLY A 411 -8.84 5.38 7.60
C GLY A 411 -9.98 6.29 8.05
N SER A 412 -10.20 6.45 9.36
CA SER A 412 -11.13 7.45 9.89
C SER A 412 -10.67 8.89 9.61
N ASN A 413 -9.36 9.12 9.54
CA ASN A 413 -8.76 10.38 9.15
C ASN A 413 -8.38 10.36 7.65
N PRO A 414 -8.96 11.23 6.80
CA PRO A 414 -8.73 11.20 5.36
C PRO A 414 -7.29 11.56 4.95
N GLY A 415 -6.47 12.10 5.86
CA GLY A 415 -5.06 12.38 5.64
C GLY A 415 -4.10 11.31 6.20
N ARG A 416 -4.59 10.32 6.96
CA ARG A 416 -3.77 9.33 7.66
C ARG A 416 -4.28 7.92 7.35
N PHE A 417 -3.65 7.30 6.36
CA PHE A 417 -3.99 5.95 5.93
C PHE A 417 -2.81 5.33 5.18
N GLY A 418 -2.76 4.01 5.13
CA GLY A 418 -1.83 3.25 4.29
C GLY A 418 -2.48 1.92 3.98
N LYS A 419 -2.45 1.49 2.70
CA LYS A 419 -3.03 0.20 2.29
C LYS A 419 -2.43 -0.94 3.14
N THR A 420 -1.11 -0.94 3.23
CA THR A 420 -0.32 -1.93 3.99
C THR A 420 -0.60 -1.88 5.48
N THR A 421 -0.67 -0.69 6.08
CA THR A 421 -1.06 -0.52 7.49
C THR A 421 -2.49 -0.98 7.78
N LEU A 422 -3.42 -0.81 6.83
CA LEU A 422 -4.78 -1.31 6.97
C LEU A 422 -4.84 -2.84 6.84
N CYS A 423 -4.03 -3.44 5.97
CA CYS A 423 -3.86 -4.89 5.90
C CYS A 423 -3.30 -5.46 7.22
N LEU A 424 -2.26 -4.83 7.78
CA LEU A 424 -1.71 -5.19 9.08
C LEU A 424 -2.78 -5.14 10.18
N GLN A 425 -3.55 -4.06 10.26
CA GLN A 425 -4.64 -3.93 11.24
C GLN A 425 -5.71 -5.02 11.08
N ALA A 426 -6.11 -5.33 9.85
CA ALA A 426 -7.06 -6.42 9.58
C ALA A 426 -6.48 -7.78 10.04
N ALA A 427 -5.21 -8.05 9.72
CA ALA A 427 -4.53 -9.27 10.12
C ALA A 427 -4.44 -9.41 11.66
N LEU A 428 -4.08 -8.33 12.36
CA LEU A 428 -4.00 -8.26 13.82
C LEU A 428 -5.37 -8.42 14.50
N ARG A 429 -6.47 -8.06 13.83
CA ARG A 429 -7.85 -8.32 14.30
C ARG A 429 -8.30 -9.76 14.05
N GLY A 430 -7.46 -10.59 13.43
CA GLY A 430 -7.79 -11.97 13.08
C GLY A 430 -8.57 -12.12 11.77
N GLU A 431 -8.73 -11.05 10.98
CA GLU A 431 -9.37 -11.13 9.66
C GLU A 431 -8.49 -11.91 8.69
N ARG A 432 -9.07 -12.77 7.84
CA ARG A 432 -8.34 -13.59 6.85
C ARG A 432 -9.15 -13.68 5.56
N GLY A 433 -8.47 -13.87 4.44
CA GLY A 433 -9.09 -13.88 3.12
C GLY A 433 -9.35 -12.47 2.59
N TRP A 434 -10.25 -12.31 1.62
CA TRP A 434 -10.53 -11.00 1.04
C TRP A 434 -11.23 -10.06 2.02
N ALA A 435 -10.64 -8.89 2.23
CA ALA A 435 -11.21 -7.79 3.01
C ALA A 435 -11.35 -6.52 2.17
N SER A 436 -12.32 -5.67 2.51
CA SER A 436 -12.41 -4.31 1.99
C SER A 436 -11.80 -3.35 3.00
N LEU A 437 -10.63 -2.83 2.66
CA LEU A 437 -9.88 -1.87 3.46
C LEU A 437 -10.64 -0.54 3.55
N ASN A 438 -10.61 0.09 4.71
CA ASN A 438 -11.24 1.39 4.95
C ASN A 438 -10.41 2.56 4.37
N LEU A 439 -10.10 2.51 3.07
CA LEU A 439 -9.44 3.61 2.38
C LEU A 439 -10.41 4.78 2.19
N PRO A 440 -9.94 6.05 2.24
CA PRO A 440 -10.77 7.19 1.95
C PRO A 440 -11.35 7.15 0.53
N SER A 441 -12.61 7.57 0.37
CA SER A 441 -13.32 7.51 -0.91
C SER A 441 -12.63 8.27 -2.05
N HIS A 442 -11.93 9.36 -1.75
CA HIS A 442 -11.19 10.13 -2.77
C HIS A 442 -9.99 9.36 -3.37
N VAL A 443 -9.52 8.31 -2.70
CA VAL A 443 -8.43 7.43 -3.18
C VAL A 443 -8.99 6.26 -3.98
N VAL A 444 -10.16 5.75 -3.59
CA VAL A 444 -10.82 4.61 -4.26
C VAL A 444 -11.60 5.05 -5.50
N ASN A 445 -12.13 6.28 -5.49
CA ASN A 445 -13.03 6.80 -6.51
C ASN A 445 -12.39 7.87 -7.42
N THR A 446 -11.06 7.98 -7.44
CA THR A 446 -10.35 8.86 -8.38
C THR A 446 -10.18 8.18 -9.75
N TRP A 447 -10.00 9.00 -10.79
CA TRP A 447 -9.67 8.58 -12.16
C TRP A 447 -8.20 8.80 -12.53
N GLU A 448 -7.40 9.32 -11.59
CA GLU A 448 -5.97 9.54 -11.83
C GLU A 448 -5.16 8.28 -11.58
N ASN A 449 -5.19 7.76 -10.35
CA ASN A 449 -4.56 6.49 -9.98
C ASN A 449 -5.27 5.88 -8.75
N PRO A 450 -6.43 5.23 -8.94
CA PRO A 450 -7.19 4.68 -7.83
C PRO A 450 -6.44 3.52 -7.18
N TRP A 451 -6.50 3.46 -5.86
CA TRP A 451 -6.09 2.26 -5.14
C TRP A 451 -7.24 1.27 -5.09
N SER A 452 -6.93 -0.01 -5.32
CA SER A 452 -7.91 -1.03 -4.98
C SER A 452 -8.11 -1.06 -3.47
N SER A 453 -9.38 -1.03 -3.06
CA SER A 453 -9.73 -1.16 -1.65
C SER A 453 -9.78 -2.61 -1.17
N PHE A 454 -9.56 -3.58 -2.06
CA PHE A 454 -9.62 -5.00 -1.71
C PHE A 454 -8.23 -5.57 -1.56
N ALA A 455 -8.00 -6.29 -0.45
CA ALA A 455 -6.76 -6.99 -0.19
C ALA A 455 -7.05 -8.37 0.36
N PHE A 456 -6.17 -9.33 0.04
CA PHE A 456 -6.23 -10.66 0.60
C PHE A 456 -5.40 -10.71 1.88
N ILE A 457 -6.04 -10.81 3.03
CA ILE A 457 -5.41 -10.80 4.34
C ILE A 457 -4.87 -12.19 4.66
N ARG A 458 -3.56 -12.27 4.86
CA ARG A 458 -2.81 -13.51 5.12
C ARG A 458 -2.46 -13.62 6.60
N GLU A 459 -2.14 -14.84 7.02
CA GLU A 459 -1.67 -15.08 8.39
C GLU A 459 -0.29 -14.46 8.64
N CYS A 460 0.64 -14.59 7.70
CA CYS A 460 1.98 -14.03 7.83
C CYS A 460 1.99 -12.50 8.04
N MET A 461 0.94 -11.78 7.63
CA MET A 461 0.85 -10.32 7.82
C MET A 461 0.85 -9.88 9.29
N THR A 462 0.69 -10.79 10.27
CA THR A 462 0.87 -10.47 11.70
C THR A 462 2.31 -10.58 12.18
N ASP A 463 3.19 -11.21 11.39
CA ASP A 463 4.60 -11.41 11.75
C ASP A 463 5.45 -10.21 11.34
N ILE A 464 6.64 -10.09 11.96
CA ILE A 464 7.68 -9.16 11.54
C ILE A 464 8.87 -9.99 11.02
N ILE A 465 9.31 -9.74 9.80
CA ILE A 465 10.52 -10.39 9.25
C ILE A 465 11.70 -9.45 9.45
N LEU A 466 12.76 -9.95 10.09
CA LEU A 466 13.99 -9.24 10.35
C LEU A 466 15.14 -9.92 9.62
N MET A 467 15.98 -9.16 8.93
CA MET A 467 17.05 -9.68 8.07
C MET A 467 18.31 -8.80 8.17
N PRO A 468 19.51 -9.36 7.98
CA PRO A 468 20.71 -8.58 7.73
C PRO A 468 20.58 -7.86 6.38
N LEU A 469 20.62 -6.52 6.39
CA LEU A 469 20.55 -5.72 5.15
C LEU A 469 21.65 -6.14 4.15
N THR A 470 22.85 -6.40 4.67
CA THR A 470 24.02 -6.80 3.88
C THR A 470 23.87 -8.14 3.17
N SER A 471 22.94 -8.99 3.63
CA SER A 471 22.67 -10.31 3.05
C SER A 471 21.43 -10.29 2.15
N LEU A 472 20.47 -9.39 2.39
CA LEU A 472 19.27 -9.24 1.57
C LEU A 472 19.56 -8.53 0.24
N LEU A 473 20.28 -7.40 0.27
CA LEU A 473 20.47 -6.55 -0.91
C LEU A 473 21.05 -7.31 -2.15
N PRO A 474 22.04 -8.21 -2.00
CA PRO A 474 22.55 -8.98 -3.14
C PRO A 474 21.57 -10.00 -3.74
N LEU A 475 20.42 -10.25 -3.10
CA LEU A 475 19.39 -11.19 -3.56
C LEU A 475 18.27 -10.50 -4.34
N ILE A 476 18.25 -9.16 -4.32
CA ILE A 476 17.24 -8.31 -4.97
C ILE A 476 17.84 -7.45 -6.09
N ASP A 477 19.17 -7.29 -6.12
CA ASP A 477 19.95 -6.83 -7.27
C ASP A 477 20.03 -7.91 -8.37
#